data_AF-A0A2M6YIQ9-F1
#
_entry.id   AF-A0A2M6YIQ9-F1
#
_cell.length_a   1.000
_cell.length_b   1.000
_cell.length_c   1.000
_cell.angle_alpha   90.00
_cell.angle_beta   90.00
_cell.angle_gamma   90.00
#
_symmetry.space_group_name_H-M   'P 1'
#
loop_
_entity.id
_entity.type
_entity.pdbx_description
1 polymer ?
#
loop_
_entity_poly.entity_id
_entity_poly.type
_entity_poly.pdbx_seq_one_letter_code
_entity_poly.pdbx_strand_id
1 'polypeptide(L)'
;MTATILLQQLINGISLGSLYGLVAIGYTMVYGILRLINFAHGDLLMVASYAAIYGVALFSLPWFVSFPLAIAFTGCMGIVLDRGAYKPLRDAPRISLLISAIGASFLLENVALVVIGGIPKGFPRPAMFAKVIDVLGLRIQVLTIYIPILTLIFLAGLLYIIYRTRVGKAMRAASVDFETTRLMGINVDRIIAITFLIGSSLAAAGGIMWALKYPQVNPFMGVIPGLKAFIAAVLGGIGNIVGAVIGGFLLGLGEIMIVALIPELSQYRDAFSFVILILVLLFRPTGIMGEPITDKT
;
A
#
# COMPACT_ATOMS: atom_id res chain seq x y z
N MET A 1 -21.46 15.18 19.96
CA MET A 1 -21.12 13.81 19.53
C MET A 1 -21.36 12.85 20.68
N THR A 2 -22.27 11.88 20.55
CA THR A 2 -22.56 10.87 21.59
C THR A 2 -21.39 9.88 21.72
N ALA A 3 -21.21 9.26 22.89
CA ALA A 3 -20.15 8.27 23.12
C ALA A 3 -20.17 7.11 22.12
N THR A 4 -21.37 6.66 21.71
CA THR A 4 -21.56 5.63 20.67
C THR A 4 -21.05 6.09 19.30
N ILE A 5 -21.28 7.36 18.93
CA ILE A 5 -20.80 7.93 17.66
C ILE A 5 -19.28 8.04 17.69
N LEU A 6 -18.70 8.55 18.79
CA LEU A 6 -17.25 8.63 18.94
C LEU A 6 -16.60 7.24 18.77
N LEU A 7 -17.13 6.24 19.45
CA LEU A 7 -16.59 4.87 19.40
C LEU A 7 -16.75 4.24 18.00
N GLN A 8 -17.88 4.48 17.33
CA GLN A 8 -18.08 4.07 15.93
C GLN A 8 -17.03 4.70 15.00
N GLN A 9 -16.71 6.00 15.18
CA GLN A 9 -15.74 6.69 14.34
C GLN A 9 -14.30 6.26 14.62
N LEU A 10 -13.96 5.96 15.88
CA LEU A 10 -12.67 5.34 16.21
C LEU A 10 -12.51 3.97 15.51
N ILE A 11 -13.54 3.13 15.56
CA ILE A 11 -13.54 1.82 14.88
C ILE A 11 -13.37 1.98 13.36
N ASN A 12 -14.11 2.92 12.75
CA ASN A 12 -14.00 3.22 11.33
C ASN A 12 -12.62 3.75 10.95
N GLY A 13 -12.05 4.63 11.77
CA GLY A 13 -10.73 5.24 11.60
C GLY A 13 -9.61 4.22 11.73
N ILE A 14 -9.67 3.30 12.71
CA ILE A 14 -8.73 2.18 12.84
C ILE A 14 -8.75 1.30 11.59
N SER A 15 -9.94 0.95 11.08
CA SER A 15 -10.06 0.15 9.85
C SER A 15 -9.51 0.86 8.63
N LEU A 16 -9.84 2.14 8.45
CA LEU A 16 -9.32 2.92 7.34
C LEU A 16 -7.81 3.11 7.43
N GLY A 17 -7.30 3.45 8.61
CA GLY A 17 -5.88 3.63 8.84
C GLY A 17 -5.09 2.33 8.67
N SER A 18 -5.71 1.18 8.97
CA SER A 18 -5.14 -0.13 8.67
C SER A 18 -5.04 -0.42 7.17
N LEU A 19 -5.98 0.05 6.35
CA LEU A 19 -5.87 -0.03 4.88
C LEU A 19 -4.70 0.83 4.38
N TYR A 20 -4.64 2.10 4.82
CA TYR A 20 -3.54 2.99 4.45
C TYR A 20 -2.19 2.40 4.90
N GLY A 21 -2.12 1.88 6.13
CA GLY A 21 -0.95 1.22 6.68
C GLY A 21 -0.53 0.00 5.86
N LEU A 22 -1.46 -0.89 5.50
CA LEU A 22 -1.16 -2.09 4.71
C LEU A 22 -0.54 -1.75 3.35
N VAL A 23 -1.09 -0.75 2.66
CA VAL A 23 -0.53 -0.28 1.38
C VAL A 23 0.79 0.46 1.60
N ALA A 24 0.89 1.26 2.67
CA ALA A 24 2.10 2.02 3.00
C ALA A 24 3.31 1.12 3.33
N ILE A 25 3.07 -0.06 3.91
CA ILE A 25 4.11 -1.08 4.13
C ILE A 25 4.79 -1.45 2.81
N GLY A 26 4.00 -1.70 1.76
CA GLY A 26 4.50 -2.04 0.42
C GLY A 26 5.34 -0.92 -0.19
N TYR A 27 4.85 0.32 -0.12
CA TYR A 27 5.59 1.54 -0.54
C TYR A 27 6.93 1.64 0.19
N THR A 28 6.90 1.49 1.51
CA THR A 28 8.05 1.65 2.40
C THR A 28 9.12 0.61 2.14
N MET A 29 8.72 -0.61 1.79
CA MET A 29 9.68 -1.68 1.50
C MET A 29 10.48 -1.40 0.22
N VAL A 30 9.81 -0.98 -0.86
CA VAL A 30 10.48 -0.68 -2.13
C VAL A 30 11.35 0.57 -1.98
N TYR A 31 10.82 1.60 -1.33
CA TYR A 31 11.58 2.82 -1.04
C TYR A 31 12.77 2.55 -0.11
N GLY A 32 12.62 1.70 0.90
CA GLY A 32 13.69 1.40 1.86
C GLY A 32 14.95 0.89 1.18
N ILE A 33 14.83 0.21 0.03
CA ILE A 33 15.98 -0.28 -0.74
C ILE A 33 16.39 0.71 -1.82
N LEU A 34 15.47 1.18 -2.65
CA LEU A 34 15.80 2.00 -3.82
C LEU A 34 15.92 3.50 -3.52
N ARG A 35 15.46 3.95 -2.35
CA ARG A 35 15.32 5.36 -1.96
C ARG A 35 14.57 6.20 -3.01
N LEU A 36 13.62 5.56 -3.70
CA LEU A 36 12.82 6.15 -4.77
C LEU A 36 11.37 5.71 -4.64
N ILE A 37 10.46 6.63 -4.96
CA ILE A 37 9.02 6.42 -4.82
C ILE A 37 8.52 5.68 -6.06
N ASN A 38 7.87 4.54 -5.84
CA ASN A 38 7.21 3.78 -6.89
C ASN A 38 5.75 4.26 -7.05
N PHE A 39 5.51 5.18 -7.98
CA PHE A 39 4.15 5.68 -8.26
C PHE A 39 3.21 4.60 -8.82
N ALA A 40 3.74 3.59 -9.52
CA ALA A 40 2.96 2.45 -10.05
C ALA A 40 2.46 1.50 -8.96
N HIS A 41 2.87 1.68 -7.69
CA HIS A 41 2.43 0.81 -6.59
C HIS A 41 0.92 0.89 -6.32
N GLY A 42 0.33 2.07 -6.50
CA GLY A 42 -1.12 2.24 -6.44
C GLY A 42 -1.83 1.41 -7.52
N ASP A 43 -1.27 1.35 -8.73
CA ASP A 43 -1.88 0.63 -9.85
C ASP A 43 -1.80 -0.89 -9.69
N LEU A 44 -0.84 -1.38 -8.91
CA LEU A 44 -0.81 -2.79 -8.51
C LEU A 44 -2.00 -3.17 -7.63
N LEU A 45 -2.58 -2.23 -6.87
CA LEU A 45 -3.87 -2.43 -6.18
C LEU A 45 -5.00 -2.69 -7.19
N MET A 46 -5.02 -1.89 -8.27
CA MET A 46 -5.99 -2.04 -9.36
C MET A 46 -5.81 -3.38 -10.06
N VAL A 47 -4.57 -3.74 -10.44
CA VAL A 47 -4.26 -5.02 -11.09
C VAL A 47 -4.73 -6.19 -10.24
N ALA A 48 -4.44 -6.20 -8.94
CA ALA A 48 -4.88 -7.24 -8.03
C ALA A 48 -6.41 -7.33 -7.92
N SER A 49 -7.08 -6.18 -7.87
CA SER A 49 -8.54 -6.12 -7.77
C SER A 49 -9.20 -6.70 -9.01
N TYR A 50 -8.71 -6.37 -10.21
CA TYR A 50 -9.19 -6.98 -11.45
C TYR A 50 -8.85 -8.47 -11.56
N ALA A 51 -7.63 -8.88 -11.21
CA ALA A 51 -7.25 -10.29 -11.21
C ALA A 51 -8.16 -11.12 -10.28
N ALA A 52 -8.51 -10.59 -9.11
CA ALA A 52 -9.46 -11.21 -8.20
C ALA A 52 -10.90 -11.24 -8.76
N ILE A 53 -11.36 -10.15 -9.41
CA ILE A 53 -12.67 -10.14 -10.09
C ILE A 53 -12.72 -11.23 -11.15
N TYR A 54 -11.75 -11.30 -12.06
CA TYR A 54 -11.76 -12.27 -13.15
C TYR A 54 -11.58 -13.71 -12.66
N GLY A 55 -10.76 -13.93 -11.62
CA GLY A 55 -10.64 -15.23 -10.99
C GLY A 55 -11.99 -15.77 -10.50
N VAL A 56 -12.78 -14.93 -9.82
CA VAL A 56 -14.10 -15.34 -9.32
C VAL A 56 -15.16 -15.34 -10.43
N ALA A 57 -15.26 -14.28 -11.24
CA ALA A 57 -16.37 -14.08 -12.17
C ALA A 57 -16.21 -14.84 -13.49
N LEU A 58 -14.99 -14.87 -14.06
CA LEU A 58 -14.74 -15.50 -15.35
C LEU A 58 -14.35 -16.97 -15.19
N PHE A 59 -13.45 -17.27 -14.25
CA PHE A 59 -12.96 -18.63 -14.02
C PHE A 59 -13.78 -19.42 -12.99
N SER A 60 -14.81 -18.79 -12.39
CA SER A 60 -15.65 -19.41 -11.35
C SER A 60 -14.84 -19.99 -10.18
N LEU A 61 -13.64 -19.45 -9.93
CA LEU A 61 -12.82 -19.91 -8.82
C LEU A 61 -13.43 -19.44 -7.51
N PRO A 62 -13.40 -20.27 -6.46
CA PRO A 62 -13.79 -19.80 -5.15
C PRO A 62 -12.86 -18.66 -4.69
N TRP A 63 -13.42 -17.69 -3.97
CA TRP A 63 -12.69 -16.48 -3.54
C TRP A 63 -11.40 -16.80 -2.77
N PHE A 64 -11.38 -17.87 -1.99
CA PHE A 64 -10.22 -18.29 -1.19
C PHE A 64 -9.07 -18.83 -2.05
N VAL A 65 -9.31 -19.21 -3.31
CA VAL A 65 -8.29 -19.54 -4.30
C VAL A 65 -7.98 -18.34 -5.18
N SER A 66 -9.01 -17.62 -5.61
CA SER A 66 -8.85 -16.46 -6.50
C SER A 66 -8.03 -15.33 -5.86
N PHE A 67 -8.21 -15.04 -4.57
CA PHE A 67 -7.49 -13.94 -3.92
C PHE A 67 -5.99 -14.24 -3.76
N PRO A 68 -5.54 -15.40 -3.26
CA PRO A 68 -4.12 -15.75 -3.27
C PRO A 68 -3.49 -15.78 -4.67
N LEU A 69 -4.22 -16.28 -5.68
CA LEU A 69 -3.74 -16.27 -7.06
C LEU A 69 -3.57 -14.84 -7.60
N ALA A 70 -4.51 -13.94 -7.29
CA ALA A 70 -4.39 -12.53 -7.64
C ALA A 70 -3.18 -11.87 -6.96
N ILE A 71 -2.91 -12.19 -5.68
CA ILE A 71 -1.73 -11.71 -4.97
C ILE A 71 -0.44 -12.22 -5.64
N ALA A 72 -0.38 -13.51 -5.95
CA ALA A 72 0.78 -14.10 -6.62
C ALA A 72 1.01 -13.49 -8.01
N PHE A 73 -0.05 -13.33 -8.80
CA PHE A 73 -0.01 -12.70 -10.12
C PHE A 73 0.52 -11.26 -10.05
N THR A 74 -0.02 -10.44 -9.13
CA THR A 74 0.44 -9.06 -8.95
C THR A 74 1.87 -9.00 -8.40
N GLY A 75 2.27 -9.95 -7.54
CA GLY A 75 3.66 -10.13 -7.12
C GLY A 75 4.61 -10.36 -8.31
N CYS A 76 4.22 -11.23 -9.25
CA CYS A 76 4.95 -11.43 -10.50
C CYS A 76 4.97 -10.17 -11.37
N MET A 77 3.85 -9.44 -11.46
CA MET A 77 3.78 -8.16 -12.17
C MET A 77 4.76 -7.14 -11.58
N GLY A 78 4.97 -7.15 -10.26
CA GLY A 78 6.01 -6.37 -9.60
C GLY A 78 7.42 -6.64 -10.13
N ILE A 79 7.78 -7.92 -10.35
CA ILE A 79 9.07 -8.29 -10.95
C ILE A 79 9.16 -7.79 -12.40
N VAL A 80 8.06 -7.86 -13.15
CA VAL A 80 8.01 -7.35 -14.53
C VAL A 80 8.25 -5.84 -14.54
N LEU A 81 7.63 -5.09 -13.61
CA LEU A 81 7.89 -3.67 -13.44
C LEU A 81 9.34 -3.38 -13.10
N ASP A 82 9.93 -4.11 -12.14
CA ASP A 82 11.36 -3.96 -11.83
C ASP A 82 12.21 -4.13 -13.08
N ARG A 83 12.02 -5.22 -13.83
CA ARG A 83 12.85 -5.53 -15.00
C ARG A 83 12.63 -4.58 -16.18
N GLY A 84 11.39 -4.16 -16.40
CA GLY A 84 11.01 -3.34 -17.56
C GLY A 84 11.20 -1.84 -17.34
N ALA A 85 10.83 -1.33 -16.18
CA ALA A 85 10.80 0.12 -15.90
C ALA A 85 11.98 0.59 -15.05
N TYR A 86 12.37 -0.18 -14.02
CA TYR A 86 13.34 0.31 -13.02
C TYR A 86 14.77 -0.12 -13.29
N LYS A 87 14.99 -1.40 -13.60
CA LYS A 87 16.31 -1.99 -13.82
C LYS A 87 17.11 -1.32 -14.93
N PRO A 88 16.52 -0.98 -16.11
CA PRO A 88 17.29 -0.36 -17.19
C PRO A 88 17.81 1.04 -16.84
N LEU A 89 17.14 1.72 -15.91
CA LEU A 89 17.43 3.09 -15.51
C LEU A 89 18.13 3.17 -14.14
N ARG A 90 18.55 2.04 -13.57
CA ARG A 90 19.06 1.99 -12.19
C ARG A 90 20.33 2.82 -11.97
N ASP A 91 21.17 2.93 -12.99
CA ASP A 91 22.39 3.73 -12.96
C ASP A 91 22.17 5.16 -13.54
N ALA A 92 20.94 5.48 -13.95
CA ALA A 92 20.58 6.81 -14.46
C ALA A 92 20.27 7.79 -13.31
N PRO A 93 20.19 9.10 -13.59
CA PRO A 93 19.79 10.09 -12.59
C PRO A 93 18.43 9.75 -11.96
N ARG A 94 18.26 10.07 -10.67
CA ARG A 94 17.05 9.75 -9.89
C ARG A 94 15.74 10.23 -10.54
N ILE A 95 15.80 11.36 -11.25
CA ILE A 95 14.66 11.93 -11.98
C ILE A 95 14.21 10.99 -13.11
N SER A 96 15.12 10.31 -13.80
CA SER A 96 14.79 9.36 -14.86
C SER A 96 13.99 8.16 -14.32
N LEU A 97 14.36 7.65 -13.13
CA LEU A 97 13.58 6.59 -12.48
C LEU A 97 12.18 7.07 -12.07
N LEU A 98 12.05 8.32 -11.60
CA LEU A 98 10.76 8.91 -11.27
C LEU A 98 9.85 9.02 -12.51
N ILE A 99 10.38 9.53 -13.62
CA ILE A 99 9.67 9.62 -14.89
C ILE A 99 9.22 8.23 -15.36
N SER A 100 10.10 7.23 -15.26
CA SER A 100 9.75 5.86 -15.62
C SER A 100 8.70 5.24 -14.70
N ALA A 101 8.72 5.57 -13.40
CA ALA A 101 7.71 5.11 -12.46
C ALA A 101 6.32 5.66 -12.79
N ILE A 102 6.24 6.94 -13.12
CA ILE A 102 5.01 7.60 -13.56
C ILE A 102 4.56 7.04 -14.93
N GLY A 103 5.49 6.85 -15.86
CA GLY A 103 5.20 6.22 -17.15
C GLY A 103 4.65 4.80 -17.02
N ALA A 104 5.22 4.00 -16.11
CA ALA A 104 4.73 2.66 -15.81
C ALA A 104 3.33 2.68 -15.18
N SER A 105 3.06 3.66 -14.30
CA SER A 105 1.74 3.89 -13.71
C SER A 105 0.69 4.17 -14.78
N PHE A 106 0.92 5.17 -15.63
CA PHE A 106 0.02 5.47 -16.75
C PHE A 106 -0.13 4.30 -17.73
N LEU A 107 0.94 3.54 -17.99
CA LEU A 107 0.86 2.35 -18.83
C LEU A 107 -0.11 1.33 -18.21
N LEU A 108 -0.01 1.04 -16.91
CA LEU A 108 -0.91 0.10 -16.24
C LEU A 108 -2.36 0.57 -16.27
N GLU A 109 -2.62 1.84 -15.93
CA GLU A 109 -3.96 2.44 -15.93
C GLU A 109 -4.59 2.39 -17.33
N ASN A 110 -3.85 2.83 -18.36
CA ASN A 110 -4.38 2.90 -19.73
C ASN A 110 -4.50 1.52 -20.39
N VAL A 111 -3.58 0.59 -20.10
CA VAL A 111 -3.74 -0.81 -20.54
C VAL A 111 -4.99 -1.41 -19.91
N ALA A 112 -5.23 -1.18 -18.61
CA ALA A 112 -6.48 -1.60 -17.98
C ALA A 112 -7.69 -0.93 -18.62
N LEU A 113 -7.64 0.38 -18.89
CA LEU A 113 -8.72 1.10 -19.55
C LEU A 113 -9.08 0.51 -20.93
N VAL A 114 -8.08 0.17 -21.74
CA VAL A 114 -8.28 -0.39 -23.09
C VAL A 114 -8.71 -1.85 -23.05
N VAL A 115 -8.09 -2.69 -22.20
CA VAL A 115 -8.35 -4.13 -22.16
C VAL A 115 -9.63 -4.48 -21.39
N ILE A 116 -9.91 -3.74 -20.30
CA ILE A 116 -11.00 -4.04 -19.37
C ILE A 116 -12.21 -3.14 -19.58
N GLY A 117 -11.98 -1.90 -20.03
CA GLY A 117 -12.98 -0.85 -20.17
C GLY A 117 -13.00 0.13 -18.99
N GLY A 118 -13.57 1.32 -19.24
CA GLY A 118 -13.72 2.38 -18.23
C GLY A 118 -14.95 2.26 -17.33
N ILE A 119 -15.84 1.30 -17.59
CA ILE A 119 -17.06 1.10 -16.79
C ILE A 119 -16.67 0.43 -15.46
N PRO A 120 -16.99 1.04 -14.30
CA PRO A 120 -16.69 0.45 -13.01
C PRO A 120 -17.33 -0.94 -12.84
N LYS A 121 -16.54 -1.90 -12.36
CA LYS A 121 -16.99 -3.27 -12.10
C LYS A 121 -17.20 -3.50 -10.60
N GLY A 122 -18.26 -4.22 -10.25
CA GLY A 122 -18.52 -4.63 -8.87
C GLY A 122 -17.51 -5.68 -8.41
N PHE A 123 -16.96 -5.51 -7.20
CA PHE A 123 -16.04 -6.52 -6.64
C PHE A 123 -16.83 -7.69 -6.02
N PRO A 124 -16.48 -8.95 -6.32
CA PRO A 124 -17.16 -10.10 -5.73
C PRO A 124 -16.91 -10.12 -4.22
N ARG A 125 -17.97 -9.90 -3.44
CA ARG A 125 -17.90 -9.80 -1.99
C ARG A 125 -18.50 -11.06 -1.34
N PRO A 126 -17.67 -11.97 -0.80
CA PRO A 126 -18.17 -13.14 -0.10
C PRO A 126 -19.10 -12.76 1.06
N ALA A 127 -20.15 -13.56 1.28
CA ALA A 127 -21.17 -13.28 2.31
C ALA A 127 -20.58 -13.10 3.71
N MET A 128 -19.48 -13.81 4.04
CA MET A 128 -18.75 -13.66 5.30
C MET A 128 -18.29 -12.21 5.53
N PHE A 129 -17.81 -11.53 4.49
CA PHE A 129 -17.29 -10.16 4.57
C PHE A 129 -18.38 -9.10 4.41
N ALA A 130 -19.58 -9.48 3.96
CA ALA A 130 -20.74 -8.58 3.84
C ALA A 130 -21.54 -8.43 5.14
N LYS A 131 -21.35 -9.34 6.11
CA LYS A 131 -22.06 -9.31 7.39
C LYS A 131 -21.76 -8.03 8.18
N VAL A 132 -22.80 -7.52 8.82
CA VAL A 132 -22.74 -6.42 9.79
C VAL A 132 -23.18 -6.98 11.13
N ILE A 133 -22.41 -6.71 12.16
CA ILE A 133 -22.68 -7.11 13.54
C ILE A 133 -23.12 -5.86 14.29
N ASP A 134 -24.31 -5.92 14.88
CA ASP A 134 -24.83 -4.86 15.73
C ASP A 134 -24.52 -5.17 17.19
N VAL A 135 -23.67 -4.35 17.82
CA VAL A 135 -23.27 -4.51 19.23
C VAL A 135 -23.52 -3.20 19.96
N LEU A 136 -24.43 -3.20 20.94
CA LEU A 136 -24.70 -2.03 21.80
C LEU A 136 -24.97 -0.73 21.01
N GLY A 137 -25.66 -0.84 19.85
CA GLY A 137 -25.97 0.29 18.96
C GLY A 137 -24.86 0.68 17.97
N LEU A 138 -23.73 -0.04 17.97
CA LEU A 138 -22.65 0.09 16.98
C LEU A 138 -22.91 -0.83 15.80
N ARG A 139 -22.80 -0.30 14.57
CA ARG A 139 -22.90 -1.09 13.35
C ARG A 139 -21.50 -1.41 12.84
N ILE A 140 -21.00 -2.60 13.14
CA ILE A 140 -19.63 -2.98 12.79
C ILE A 140 -19.68 -3.96 11.63
N GLN A 141 -19.23 -3.52 10.46
CA GLN A 141 -19.01 -4.43 9.36
C GLN A 141 -17.84 -5.37 9.67
N VAL A 142 -17.98 -6.66 9.35
CA VAL A 142 -16.97 -7.67 9.66
C VAL A 142 -15.59 -7.28 9.10
N LEU A 143 -15.51 -6.71 7.90
CA LEU A 143 -14.26 -6.21 7.32
C LEU A 143 -13.52 -5.20 8.20
N THR A 144 -14.23 -4.39 8.97
CA THR A 144 -13.65 -3.39 9.86
C THR A 144 -12.75 -4.03 10.92
N ILE A 145 -13.00 -5.29 11.27
CA ILE A 145 -12.19 -6.09 12.20
C ILE A 145 -11.09 -6.85 11.47
N TYR A 146 -11.40 -7.46 10.32
CA TYR A 146 -10.42 -8.27 9.56
C TYR A 146 -9.27 -7.44 8.99
N ILE A 147 -9.53 -6.20 8.54
CA ILE A 147 -8.51 -5.35 7.95
C ILE A 147 -7.35 -5.09 8.93
N PRO A 148 -7.57 -4.55 10.15
CA PRO A 148 -6.49 -4.37 11.14
C PRO A 148 -5.72 -5.65 11.45
N ILE A 149 -6.43 -6.77 11.60
CA ILE A 149 -5.81 -8.08 11.91
C ILE A 149 -4.88 -8.51 10.77
N LEU A 150 -5.35 -8.43 9.52
CA LEU A 150 -4.53 -8.76 8.35
C LEU A 150 -3.34 -7.82 8.20
N THR A 151 -3.53 -6.51 8.42
CA THR A 151 -2.43 -5.54 8.40
C THR A 151 -1.35 -5.91 9.41
N LEU A 152 -1.72 -6.29 10.64
CA LEU A 152 -0.76 -6.74 11.65
C LEU A 152 -0.08 -8.07 11.28
N ILE A 153 -0.81 -9.02 10.70
CA ILE A 153 -0.23 -10.29 10.21
C ILE A 153 0.81 -10.03 9.12
N PHE A 154 0.49 -9.19 8.13
CA PHE A 154 1.42 -8.84 7.06
C PHE A 154 2.63 -8.04 7.58
N LEU A 155 2.41 -7.12 8.52
CA LEU A 155 3.49 -6.42 9.21
C LEU A 155 4.44 -7.40 9.91
N ALA A 156 3.90 -8.29 10.73
CA ALA A 156 4.68 -9.29 11.47
C ALA A 156 5.44 -10.23 10.54
N GLY A 157 4.77 -10.72 9.47
CA GLY A 157 5.40 -11.54 8.44
C GLY A 157 6.55 -10.83 7.73
N LEU A 158 6.37 -9.55 7.39
CA LEU A 158 7.42 -8.77 6.76
C LEU A 158 8.60 -8.50 7.69
N LEU A 159 8.36 -8.14 8.95
CA LEU A 159 9.41 -7.96 9.95
C LEU A 159 10.18 -9.27 10.16
N TYR A 160 9.49 -10.41 10.19
CA TYR A 160 10.14 -11.71 10.22
C TYR A 160 11.04 -11.92 8.99
N ILE A 161 10.54 -11.65 7.77
CA ILE A 161 11.36 -11.75 6.55
C ILE A 161 12.61 -10.88 6.66
N ILE A 162 12.47 -9.62 7.04
CA ILE A 162 13.59 -8.65 7.05
C ILE A 162 14.62 -8.95 8.14
N TYR A 163 14.19 -9.27 9.35
CA TYR A 163 15.08 -9.41 10.49
C TYR A 163 15.54 -10.84 10.75
N ARG A 164 14.79 -11.86 10.32
CA ARG A 164 15.10 -13.27 10.62
C ARG A 164 15.56 -14.10 9.43
N THR A 165 15.42 -13.63 8.18
CA THR A 165 15.82 -14.42 7.00
C THR A 165 17.13 -13.93 6.34
N ARG A 166 17.74 -14.80 5.52
CA ARG A 166 18.92 -14.44 4.71
C ARG A 166 18.60 -13.39 3.66
N VAL A 167 17.41 -13.47 3.04
CA VAL A 167 16.93 -12.47 2.08
C VAL A 167 16.79 -11.12 2.77
N GLY A 168 16.20 -11.07 3.96
CA GLY A 168 16.09 -9.84 4.75
C GLY A 168 17.42 -9.21 5.14
N LYS A 169 18.41 -10.03 5.51
CA LYS A 169 19.79 -9.55 5.74
C LYS A 169 20.38 -8.91 4.48
N ALA A 170 20.19 -9.54 3.32
CA ALA A 170 20.64 -9.00 2.04
C ALA A 170 19.88 -7.72 1.63
N MET A 171 18.58 -7.61 1.91
CA MET A 171 17.79 -6.39 1.70
C MET A 171 18.34 -5.22 2.51
N ARG A 172 18.62 -5.43 3.81
CA ARG A 172 19.19 -4.40 4.68
C ARG A 172 20.61 -4.00 4.30
N ALA A 173 21.43 -4.94 3.83
CA ALA A 173 22.75 -4.61 3.28
C ALA A 173 22.62 -3.75 2.01
N ALA A 174 21.73 -4.15 1.10
CA ALA A 174 21.49 -3.45 -0.16
C ALA A 174 20.94 -2.02 0.04
N SER A 175 20.11 -1.77 1.06
CA SER A 175 19.61 -0.42 1.37
C SER A 175 20.67 0.56 1.88
N VAL A 176 21.81 0.05 2.36
CA VAL A 176 22.94 0.86 2.80
C VAL A 176 23.85 1.17 1.62
N ASP A 177 24.31 0.13 0.92
CA ASP A 177 25.25 0.28 -0.19
C ASP A 177 25.18 -0.90 -1.18
N PHE A 178 24.77 -0.61 -2.42
CA PHE A 178 24.66 -1.62 -3.47
C PHE A 178 26.01 -2.18 -3.94
N GLU A 179 27.05 -1.34 -4.01
CA GLU A 179 28.37 -1.76 -4.51
C GLU A 179 29.05 -2.71 -3.52
N THR A 180 29.08 -2.32 -2.25
CA THR A 180 29.61 -3.13 -1.15
C THR A 180 28.84 -4.44 -1.05
N THR A 181 27.51 -4.39 -1.17
CA THR A 181 26.68 -5.61 -1.15
C THR A 181 27.01 -6.55 -2.31
N ARG A 182 27.28 -6.01 -3.52
CA ARG A 182 27.73 -6.80 -4.68
C ARG A 182 29.11 -7.43 -4.43
N LEU A 183 30.05 -6.68 -3.82
CA LEU A 183 31.39 -7.20 -3.47
C LEU A 183 31.34 -8.34 -2.44
N MET A 184 30.33 -8.37 -1.58
CA MET A 184 30.06 -9.47 -0.65
C MET A 184 29.42 -10.70 -1.32
N GLY A 185 29.36 -10.76 -2.65
CA GLY A 185 28.83 -11.89 -3.43
C GLY A 185 27.30 -11.97 -3.49
N ILE A 186 26.59 -10.94 -3.02
CA ILE A 186 25.12 -10.90 -3.05
C ILE A 186 24.65 -10.34 -4.40
N ASN A 187 23.77 -11.08 -5.07
CA ASN A 187 23.13 -10.60 -6.29
C ASN A 187 22.05 -9.56 -5.95
N VAL A 188 22.43 -8.28 -5.95
CA VAL A 188 21.56 -7.14 -5.62
C VAL A 188 20.33 -7.08 -6.54
N ASP A 189 20.48 -7.39 -7.83
CA ASP A 189 19.34 -7.38 -8.77
C ASP A 189 18.26 -8.37 -8.36
N ARG A 190 18.66 -9.56 -7.90
CA ARG A 190 17.72 -10.56 -7.37
C ARG A 190 17.04 -10.08 -6.10
N ILE A 191 17.76 -9.41 -5.21
CA ILE A 191 17.20 -8.87 -3.96
C ILE A 191 16.16 -7.78 -4.25
N ILE A 192 16.44 -6.88 -5.19
CA ILE A 192 15.50 -5.85 -5.61
C ILE A 192 14.26 -6.47 -6.26
N ALA A 193 14.42 -7.45 -7.16
CA ALA A 193 13.28 -8.15 -7.76
C ALA A 193 12.40 -8.86 -6.70
N ILE A 194 13.01 -9.50 -5.69
CA ILE A 194 12.25 -10.10 -4.57
C ILE A 194 11.51 -9.00 -3.77
N THR A 195 12.14 -7.85 -3.58
CA THR A 195 11.52 -6.71 -2.88
C THR A 195 10.31 -6.18 -3.63
N PHE A 196 10.40 -6.07 -4.95
CA PHE A 196 9.24 -5.75 -5.78
C PHE A 196 8.17 -6.83 -5.72
N LEU A 197 8.53 -8.12 -5.70
CA LEU A 197 7.56 -9.20 -5.54
C LEU A 197 6.78 -9.06 -4.23
N ILE A 198 7.49 -8.90 -3.10
CA ILE A 198 6.85 -8.83 -1.78
C ILE A 198 6.05 -7.52 -1.66
N GLY A 199 6.64 -6.38 -2.05
CA GLY A 199 5.95 -5.08 -2.05
C GLY A 199 4.66 -5.10 -2.88
N SER A 200 4.72 -5.64 -4.10
CA SER A 200 3.56 -5.74 -4.99
C SER A 200 2.51 -6.73 -4.48
N SER A 201 2.94 -7.79 -3.79
CA SER A 201 2.03 -8.73 -3.12
C SER A 201 1.29 -8.08 -1.95
N LEU A 202 1.97 -7.21 -1.18
CA LEU A 202 1.35 -6.44 -0.11
C LEU A 202 0.39 -5.37 -0.66
N ALA A 203 0.77 -4.71 -1.76
CA ALA A 203 -0.15 -3.87 -2.52
C ALA A 203 -1.39 -4.69 -2.89
N ALA A 204 -1.23 -5.86 -3.50
CA ALA A 204 -2.33 -6.71 -3.90
C ALA A 204 -3.27 -7.08 -2.74
N ALA A 205 -2.71 -7.45 -1.59
CA ALA A 205 -3.49 -7.72 -0.38
C ALA A 205 -4.28 -6.48 0.08
N GLY A 206 -3.64 -5.31 0.09
CA GLY A 206 -4.31 -4.03 0.38
C GLY A 206 -5.40 -3.68 -0.62
N GLY A 207 -5.20 -3.99 -1.90
CA GLY A 207 -6.13 -3.69 -3.00
C GLY A 207 -7.37 -4.54 -2.93
N ILE A 208 -7.21 -5.84 -2.66
CA ILE A 208 -8.34 -6.75 -2.42
C ILE A 208 -9.12 -6.30 -1.19
N MET A 209 -8.45 -5.94 -0.09
CA MET A 209 -9.14 -5.43 1.12
C MET A 209 -9.85 -4.10 0.86
N TRP A 210 -9.25 -3.21 0.05
CA TRP A 210 -9.86 -1.96 -0.38
C TRP A 210 -11.12 -2.22 -1.20
N ALA A 211 -11.04 -3.09 -2.21
CA ALA A 211 -12.16 -3.45 -3.08
C ALA A 211 -13.26 -4.23 -2.33
N LEU A 212 -12.92 -5.01 -1.30
CA LEU A 212 -13.93 -5.61 -0.42
C LEU A 212 -14.69 -4.56 0.39
N LYS A 213 -14.00 -3.51 0.87
CA LYS A 213 -14.61 -2.43 1.65
C LYS A 213 -15.44 -1.48 0.77
N TYR A 214 -14.88 -1.11 -0.38
CA TYR A 214 -15.48 -0.25 -1.40
C TYR A 214 -15.65 -1.07 -2.70
N PRO A 215 -16.79 -1.76 -2.91
CA PRO A 215 -16.98 -2.77 -3.95
C PRO A 215 -17.19 -2.18 -5.36
N GLN A 216 -16.30 -1.27 -5.75
CA GLN A 216 -16.27 -0.62 -7.05
C GLN A 216 -14.81 -0.55 -7.53
N VAL A 217 -14.52 -1.25 -8.61
CA VAL A 217 -13.20 -1.29 -9.23
C VAL A 217 -13.26 -0.58 -10.57
N ASN A 218 -12.39 0.39 -10.77
CA ASN A 218 -12.21 1.10 -12.03
C ASN A 218 -10.69 1.26 -12.30
N PRO A 219 -10.27 1.58 -13.54
CA PRO A 219 -8.84 1.65 -13.87
C PRO A 219 -8.02 2.66 -13.05
N PHE A 220 -8.65 3.69 -12.49
CA PHE A 220 -7.98 4.75 -11.73
C PHE A 220 -8.10 4.57 -10.21
N MET A 221 -8.65 3.44 -9.75
CA MET A 221 -8.92 3.22 -8.33
C MET A 221 -7.66 3.23 -7.46
N GLY A 222 -6.49 3.00 -8.05
CA GLY A 222 -5.20 2.91 -7.36
C GLY A 222 -4.61 4.26 -6.95
N VAL A 223 -4.97 5.34 -7.65
CA VAL A 223 -4.34 6.67 -7.51
C VAL A 223 -4.52 7.25 -6.12
N ILE A 224 -5.77 7.46 -5.69
CA ILE A 224 -6.07 8.09 -4.39
C ILE A 224 -5.59 7.21 -3.23
N PRO A 225 -5.88 5.90 -3.18
CA PRO A 225 -5.38 5.04 -2.10
C PRO A 225 -3.85 4.96 -2.08
N GLY A 226 -3.20 4.89 -3.24
CA GLY A 226 -1.75 4.90 -3.36
C GLY A 226 -1.13 6.18 -2.82
N LEU A 227 -1.71 7.33 -3.16
CA LEU A 227 -1.25 8.64 -2.69
C LEU A 227 -1.46 8.81 -1.18
N LYS A 228 -2.57 8.34 -0.63
CA LYS A 228 -2.80 8.33 0.83
C LYS A 228 -1.86 7.38 1.56
N ALA A 229 -1.55 6.22 0.98
CA ALA A 229 -0.55 5.32 1.52
C ALA A 229 0.86 5.92 1.49
N PHE A 230 1.19 6.67 0.43
CA PHE A 230 2.43 7.46 0.39
C PHE A 230 2.46 8.51 1.50
N ILE A 231 1.39 9.28 1.71
CA ILE A 231 1.29 10.24 2.81
C ILE A 231 1.48 9.55 4.16
N ALA A 232 0.83 8.40 4.36
CA ALA A 232 0.99 7.58 5.56
C ALA A 232 2.44 7.11 5.76
N ALA A 233 3.13 6.69 4.70
CA ALA A 233 4.54 6.31 4.76
C ALA A 233 5.44 7.50 5.11
N VAL A 234 5.19 8.68 4.55
CA VAL A 234 5.93 9.92 4.87
C VAL A 234 5.70 10.35 6.32
N LEU A 235 4.44 10.38 6.75
CA LEU A 235 4.07 10.69 8.14
C LEU A 235 4.75 9.73 9.11
N GLY A 236 4.78 8.43 8.79
CA GLY A 236 5.46 7.41 9.56
C GLY A 236 6.99 7.49 9.55
N GLY A 237 7.57 8.09 8.51
CA GLY A 237 9.00 8.07 8.18
C GLY A 237 9.28 7.03 7.09
N ILE A 238 9.47 7.50 5.85
CA ILE A 238 9.66 6.59 4.70
C ILE A 238 10.93 5.75 4.90
N GLY A 239 10.80 4.45 4.70
CA GLY A 239 11.87 3.46 4.93
C GLY A 239 11.71 2.69 6.24
N ASN A 240 10.95 3.23 7.22
CA ASN A 240 10.60 2.51 8.45
C ASN A 240 9.21 1.85 8.33
N ILE A 241 9.20 0.53 8.23
CA ILE A 241 7.97 -0.26 8.03
C ILE A 241 6.97 -0.10 9.18
N VAL A 242 7.44 -0.07 10.42
CA VAL A 242 6.58 0.10 11.60
C VAL A 242 6.04 1.53 11.65
N GLY A 243 6.91 2.50 11.35
CA GLY A 243 6.54 3.90 11.21
C GLY A 243 5.41 4.09 10.20
N ALA A 244 5.51 3.49 9.02
CA ALA A 244 4.50 3.59 7.96
C ALA A 244 3.12 3.08 8.39
N VAL A 245 3.05 2.02 9.19
CA VAL A 245 1.78 1.52 9.75
C VAL A 245 1.19 2.50 10.75
N ILE A 246 2.02 3.04 11.65
CA ILE A 246 1.58 4.06 12.63
C ILE A 246 1.10 5.32 11.90
N GLY A 247 1.82 5.76 10.86
CA GLY A 247 1.41 6.86 10.00
C GLY A 247 0.08 6.58 9.31
N GLY A 248 -0.15 5.35 8.83
CA GLY A 248 -1.44 4.92 8.28
C GLY A 248 -2.58 5.04 9.30
N PHE A 249 -2.37 4.54 10.52
CA PHE A 249 -3.34 4.67 11.61
C PHE A 249 -3.66 6.12 11.95
N LEU A 250 -2.64 6.97 12.11
CA LEU A 250 -2.81 8.39 12.41
C LEU A 250 -3.55 9.12 11.29
N LEU A 251 -3.20 8.86 10.03
CA LEU A 251 -3.86 9.45 8.89
C LEU A 251 -5.34 9.03 8.82
N GLY A 252 -5.63 7.74 8.95
CA GLY A 252 -6.99 7.21 8.90
C GLY A 252 -7.86 7.67 10.06
N LEU A 253 -7.31 7.69 11.28
CA LEU A 253 -8.00 8.24 12.45
C LEU A 253 -8.23 9.75 12.28
N GLY A 254 -7.22 10.50 11.84
CA GLY A 254 -7.32 11.94 11.61
C GLY A 254 -8.41 12.29 10.59
N GLU A 255 -8.43 11.61 9.45
CA GLU A 255 -9.45 11.82 8.41
C GLU A 255 -10.87 11.58 8.94
N ILE A 256 -11.10 10.45 9.62
CA ILE A 256 -12.43 10.10 10.12
C ILE A 256 -12.84 11.02 11.26
N MET A 257 -11.93 11.36 12.17
CA MET A 257 -12.22 12.23 13.31
C MET A 257 -12.52 13.67 12.88
N ILE A 258 -11.82 14.21 11.88
CA ILE A 258 -12.10 15.57 11.38
C ILE A 258 -13.46 15.66 10.73
N VAL A 259 -13.80 14.68 9.89
CA VAL A 259 -15.14 14.61 9.28
C VAL A 259 -16.22 14.45 10.35
N ALA A 260 -15.93 13.71 11.42
CA ALA A 260 -16.86 13.52 12.53
C ALA A 260 -17.05 14.77 13.42
N LEU A 261 -15.99 15.55 13.62
CA LEU A 261 -16.02 16.77 14.45
C LEU A 261 -16.54 17.98 13.68
N ILE A 262 -16.19 18.10 12.40
CA ILE A 262 -16.55 19.22 11.53
C ILE A 262 -17.13 18.66 10.22
N PRO A 263 -18.44 18.34 10.18
CA PRO A 263 -19.08 17.72 9.01
C PRO A 263 -18.99 18.57 7.74
N GLU A 264 -18.92 19.90 7.86
CA GLU A 264 -18.73 20.85 6.75
C GLU A 264 -17.43 20.59 5.96
N LEU A 265 -16.41 20.04 6.62
CA LEU A 265 -15.12 19.71 6.00
C LEU A 265 -15.11 18.34 5.32
N SER A 266 -16.23 17.61 5.26
CA SER A 266 -16.26 16.26 4.68
C SER A 266 -15.83 16.23 3.21
N GLN A 267 -16.09 17.30 2.44
CA GLN A 267 -15.67 17.40 1.04
C GLN A 267 -14.16 17.66 0.89
N TYR A 268 -13.53 18.25 1.91
CA TYR A 268 -12.10 18.57 1.96
C TYR A 268 -11.25 17.47 2.61
N ARG A 269 -11.84 16.30 2.83
CA ARG A 269 -11.17 15.17 3.50
C ARG A 269 -9.85 14.79 2.82
N ASP A 270 -9.80 14.77 1.49
CA ASP A 270 -8.56 14.43 0.78
C ASP A 270 -7.52 15.55 0.89
N ALA A 271 -7.96 16.82 0.84
CA ALA A 271 -7.09 17.98 1.02
C ALA A 271 -6.41 17.97 2.40
N PHE A 272 -7.12 17.54 3.44
CA PHE A 272 -6.56 17.42 4.80
C PHE A 272 -5.32 16.50 4.84
N SER A 273 -5.38 15.36 4.14
CA SER A 273 -4.26 14.43 4.07
C SER A 273 -3.03 15.05 3.41
N PHE A 274 -3.21 15.88 2.38
CA PHE A 274 -2.10 16.64 1.77
C PHE A 274 -1.58 17.76 2.68
N VAL A 275 -2.45 18.44 3.42
CA VAL A 275 -2.02 19.44 4.40
C VAL A 275 -1.16 18.78 5.49
N ILE A 276 -1.55 17.61 6.01
CA ILE A 276 -0.70 16.83 6.92
C ILE A 276 0.66 16.55 6.28
N LEU A 277 0.69 16.08 5.03
CA LEU A 277 1.94 15.79 4.33
C LEU A 277 2.85 17.02 4.30
N ILE A 278 2.33 18.18 3.90
CA ILE A 278 3.09 19.44 3.83
C ILE A 278 3.63 19.82 5.21
N LEU A 279 2.80 19.74 6.25
CA LEU A 279 3.20 20.06 7.62
C LEU A 279 4.30 19.13 8.13
N VAL A 280 4.20 17.82 7.87
CA VAL A 280 5.25 16.86 8.23
C VAL A 280 6.54 17.19 7.51
N LEU A 281 6.51 17.42 6.20
CA LEU A 281 7.71 17.73 5.44
C LEU A 281 8.36 19.06 5.88
N LEU A 282 7.56 20.04 6.33
CA LEU A 282 8.06 21.32 6.81
C LEU A 282 8.70 21.24 8.20
N PHE A 283 8.07 20.51 9.14
CA PHE A 283 8.47 20.51 10.55
C PHE A 283 9.26 19.27 10.98
N ARG A 284 9.05 18.12 10.34
CA ARG A 284 9.74 16.85 10.61
C ARG A 284 9.89 16.01 9.32
N PRO A 285 10.84 16.37 8.43
CA PRO A 285 11.02 15.70 7.14
C PRO A 285 11.38 14.20 7.23
N THR A 286 11.88 13.74 8.38
CA THR A 286 12.13 12.32 8.66
C THR A 286 10.87 11.55 9.10
N GLY A 287 9.72 12.21 9.28
CA GLY A 287 8.50 11.61 9.82
C GLY A 287 8.62 11.28 11.32
N ILE A 288 7.70 10.44 11.82
CA ILE A 288 7.63 10.10 13.25
C ILE A 288 8.75 9.15 13.68
N MET A 289 9.08 8.16 12.84
CA MET A 289 10.05 7.10 13.15
C MET A 289 11.16 6.94 12.09
N GLY A 290 11.37 7.92 11.21
CA GLY A 290 12.45 7.84 10.23
C GLY A 290 13.83 8.09 10.85
N GLU A 291 14.82 7.37 10.36
CA GLU A 291 16.22 7.58 10.74
C GLU A 291 16.78 8.83 10.02
N PRO A 292 17.62 9.64 10.70
CA PRO A 292 18.29 10.75 10.04
C PRO A 292 19.17 10.22 8.90
N ILE A 293 19.17 10.91 7.77
CA ILE A 293 20.06 10.61 6.65
C ILE A 293 21.48 10.92 7.16
N THR A 294 22.21 9.91 7.59
CA THR A 294 23.65 10.04 7.82
C THR A 294 24.30 10.19 6.45
N ASP A 295 24.70 11.43 6.14
CA ASP A 295 25.52 11.71 4.98
C ASP A 295 26.82 10.92 5.11
N LYS A 296 27.24 10.28 4.01
CA LYS A 296 28.53 9.60 3.93
C LYS A 296 29.62 10.66 3.88
N THR A 297 30.05 11.15 5.04
CA THR A 297 31.37 11.77 5.23
C THR A 297 32.40 10.71 5.54
#